data_AF-A0A1I1V3R6-F1
#
_entry.id   AF-A0A1I1V3R6-F1
#
_cell.length_a   1.000
_cell.length_b   1.000
_cell.length_c   1.000
_cell.angle_alpha   90.00
_cell.angle_beta   90.00
_cell.angle_gamma   90.00
#
_symmetry.space_group_name_H-M   'P 1'
#
loop_
_entity.id
_entity.type
_entity.pdbx_description
1 polymer ?
#
loop_
_entity_poly.entity_id
_entity_poly.type
_entity_poly.pdbx_seq_one_letter_code
_entity_poly.pdbx_strand_id
1 'polypeptide(L)'
;REFRRSVRTRRTQEFTRTHAVTLGYLGALQARQGALEAACTTWTRALEAMDGVQSGRARDTVIHMRRTLTPFRGRGISAVTDLDARAREVLARVG
;
A
#
# COMPACT_ATOMS: atom_id res chain seq x y z
N ARG A 1 34.27 1.84 -1.08
CA ARG A 1 33.28 2.88 -0.67
C ARG A 1 31.83 2.49 -0.98
N GLU A 2 31.59 1.43 -1.76
CA GLU A 2 30.27 0.99 -2.23
C GLU A 2 29.46 0.17 -1.20
N PHE A 3 30.13 -0.59 -0.33
CA PHE A 3 29.46 -1.45 0.67
C PHE A 3 28.56 -0.68 1.65
N ARG A 4 29.00 0.50 2.13
CA ARG A 4 28.20 1.37 3.02
C ARG A 4 26.98 1.97 2.32
N ARG A 5 27.08 2.25 1.01
CA ARG A 5 25.95 2.73 0.21
C ARG A 5 24.92 1.62 0.04
N SER A 6 25.38 0.41 -0.29
CA SER A 6 24.52 -0.79 -0.41
C SER A 6 23.78 -1.14 0.88
N VAL A 7 24.44 -1.06 2.04
CA VAL A 7 23.79 -1.32 3.34
C VAL A 7 22.76 -0.24 3.70
N ARG A 8 23.05 1.04 3.45
CA ARG A 8 22.11 2.14 3.70
C ARG A 8 20.85 1.98 2.83
N THR A 9 21.03 1.75 1.53
CA THR A 9 19.90 1.55 0.61
C THR A 9 19.07 0.34 1.01
N ARG A 10 19.69 -0.78 1.43
CA ARG A 10 18.97 -1.97 1.92
C ARG A 10 18.14 -1.69 3.17
N ARG A 11 18.71 -1.02 4.17
CA ARG A 11 17.99 -0.68 5.42
C ARG A 11 16.82 0.26 5.17
N THR A 12 16.98 1.24 4.29
CA THR A 12 15.88 2.13 3.89
C THR A 12 14.75 1.34 3.21
N GLN A 13 15.08 0.47 2.24
CA GLN A 13 14.07 -0.36 1.57
C GLN A 13 13.34 -1.31 2.53
N GLU A 14 14.05 -1.89 3.50
CA GLU A 14 13.44 -2.77 4.51
C GLU A 14 12.48 -2.00 5.44
N PHE A 15 12.89 -0.82 5.90
CA PHE A 15 12.04 0.04 6.72
C PHE A 15 10.79 0.48 5.96
N THR A 16 10.97 0.91 4.71
CA THR A 16 9.89 1.29 3.81
C THR A 16 8.91 0.13 3.58
N ARG A 17 9.41 -1.10 3.38
CA ARG A 17 8.58 -2.31 3.25
C ARG A 17 7.74 -2.57 4.50
N THR A 18 8.36 -2.55 5.68
CA THR A 18 7.66 -2.80 6.95
C THR A 18 6.59 -1.73 7.18
N HIS A 19 6.92 -0.47 6.95
CA HIS A 19 5.98 0.63 7.10
C HIS A 19 4.75 0.48 6.18
N ALA A 20 4.97 0.11 4.91
CA ALA A 20 3.90 -0.11 3.95
C ALA A 20 2.97 -1.28 4.35
N VAL A 21 3.52 -2.38 4.88
CA VAL A 21 2.75 -3.52 5.39
C VAL A 21 1.93 -3.13 6.62
N THR A 22 2.52 -2.42 7.58
CA THR A 22 1.82 -1.96 8.79
C THR A 22 0.65 -1.05 8.45
N LEU A 23 0.85 -0.09 7.55
CA LEU A 23 -0.23 0.78 7.05
C LEU A 23 -1.30 -0.04 6.31
N GLY A 24 -0.89 -1.06 5.54
CA GLY A 24 -1.81 -1.99 4.88
C GLY A 24 -2.79 -2.67 5.85
N TYR A 25 -2.28 -3.19 6.97
CA TYR A 25 -3.11 -3.80 8.02
C TYR A 25 -3.97 -2.77 8.75
N LEU A 26 -3.43 -1.59 9.08
CA LEU A 26 -4.19 -0.52 9.73
C LEU A 26 -5.39 -0.08 8.88
N GLY A 27 -5.20 0.12 7.57
CA GLY A 27 -6.28 0.47 6.65
C GLY A 27 -7.36 -0.62 6.60
N ALA A 28 -6.97 -1.90 6.64
CA ALA A 28 -7.93 -3.00 6.68
C ALA A 28 -8.76 -3.01 7.97
N LEU A 29 -8.15 -2.72 9.13
CA LEU A 29 -8.86 -2.58 10.40
C LEU A 29 -9.84 -1.39 10.37
N GLN A 30 -9.41 -0.23 9.87
CA GLN A 30 -10.25 0.95 9.72
C GLN A 30 -11.47 0.67 8.83
N ALA A 31 -11.27 0.02 7.67
CA ALA A 31 -12.37 -0.33 6.76
C ALA A 31 -13.37 -1.29 7.41
N ARG A 32 -12.89 -2.28 8.17
CA ARG A 32 -13.76 -3.22 8.92
C ARG A 32 -14.57 -2.53 10.01
N GLN A 33 -14.05 -1.45 10.60
CA GLN A 33 -14.74 -0.63 11.59
C GLN A 33 -15.69 0.41 10.95
N GLY A 34 -15.83 0.42 9.62
CA GLY A 34 -16.65 1.40 8.90
C GLY A 34 -15.96 2.75 8.66
N ALA A 35 -14.71 2.93 9.11
CA ALA A 35 -13.92 4.14 8.92
C ALA A 35 -13.26 4.16 7.52
N LEU A 36 -14.08 4.16 6.47
CA LEU A 36 -13.63 3.98 5.08
C LEU A 36 -12.72 5.12 4.59
N GLU A 37 -13.01 6.38 4.94
CA GLU A 37 -12.16 7.52 4.55
C GLU A 37 -10.77 7.46 5.20
N ALA A 38 -10.73 7.11 6.49
CA ALA A 38 -9.48 6.91 7.21
C ALA A 38 -8.68 5.75 6.60
N ALA A 39 -9.37 4.64 6.26
CA ALA A 39 -8.77 3.52 5.56
C ALA A 39 -8.16 3.94 4.21
N CYS A 40 -8.89 4.72 3.41
CA CYS A 40 -8.40 5.20 2.12
C CYS A 40 -7.17 6.11 2.26
N THR A 41 -7.15 6.96 3.28
CA THR A 41 -6.00 7.82 3.60
C THR A 41 -4.78 6.99 4.00
N THR A 42 -4.96 6.03 4.91
CA THR A 42 -3.88 5.12 5.36
C THR A 42 -3.31 4.31 4.21
N TRP A 43 -4.18 3.75 3.36
CA TRP A 43 -3.74 2.99 2.20
C TRP A 43 -3.07 3.84 1.13
N THR A 44 -3.49 5.09 0.94
CA THR A 44 -2.77 6.02 0.05
C THR A 44 -1.31 6.18 0.51
N ARG A 45 -1.07 6.40 1.81
CA ARG A 45 0.29 6.46 2.37
C ARG A 45 1.05 5.14 2.22
N ALA A 46 0.36 4.01 2.37
CA ALA A 46 0.96 2.70 2.14
C ALA A 46 1.45 2.55 0.70
N LEU A 47 0.64 2.96 -0.29
CA LEU A 47 0.99 2.93 -1.71
C LEU A 47 2.14 3.88 -2.05
N GLU A 48 2.15 5.09 -1.48
CA GLU A 48 3.25 6.06 -1.63
C GLU A 48 4.56 5.51 -1.08
N ALA A 49 4.53 4.82 0.07
CA ALA A 49 5.69 4.16 0.61
C ALA A 49 6.19 3.01 -0.27
N MET A 50 5.37 2.44 -1.15
CA MET A 50 5.80 1.35 -2.04
C MET A 50 6.51 1.84 -3.31
N ASP A 51 6.64 3.15 -3.51
CA ASP A 51 7.34 3.67 -4.69
C ASP A 51 8.81 3.22 -4.73
N GLY A 52 9.22 2.68 -5.88
CA GLY A 52 10.55 2.08 -6.07
C GLY A 52 10.85 0.79 -5.30
N VAL A 53 9.87 0.19 -4.61
CA VAL A 53 10.06 -1.06 -3.84
C VAL A 53 9.76 -2.30 -4.70
N GLN A 54 10.74 -3.19 -4.88
CA GLN A 54 10.53 -4.52 -5.49
C GLN A 54 10.35 -5.58 -4.40
N SER A 55 9.11 -6.05 -4.22
CA SER A 55 8.73 -6.85 -3.05
C SER A 55 7.41 -7.60 -3.22
N GLY A 56 7.46 -8.93 -3.19
CA GLY A 56 6.27 -9.79 -3.12
C GLY A 56 5.34 -9.43 -1.95
N ARG A 57 5.88 -9.16 -0.75
CA ARG A 57 5.06 -8.74 0.41
C ARG A 57 4.36 -7.38 0.21
N ALA A 58 4.98 -6.47 -0.53
CA ALA A 58 4.35 -5.19 -0.83
C ALA A 58 3.19 -5.42 -1.82
N ARG A 59 3.45 -6.21 -2.87
CA ARG A 59 2.43 -6.67 -3.82
C ARG A 59 1.24 -7.34 -3.14
N ASP A 60 1.48 -8.28 -2.22
CA ASP A 60 0.43 -8.96 -1.46
C ASP A 60 -0.41 -8.00 -0.61
N THR A 61 0.24 -6.99 -0.02
CA THR A 61 -0.45 -5.93 0.73
C THR A 61 -1.41 -5.16 -0.17
N VAL A 62 -0.99 -4.77 -1.38
CA VAL A 62 -1.87 -4.09 -2.35
C VAL A 62 -3.01 -4.99 -2.81
N ILE A 63 -2.75 -6.28 -3.05
CA ILE A 63 -3.79 -7.26 -3.41
C ILE A 63 -4.81 -7.40 -2.27
N HIS A 64 -4.36 -7.51 -1.02
CA HIS A 64 -5.23 -7.62 0.15
C HIS A 64 -6.11 -6.38 0.32
N MET A 65 -5.53 -5.19 0.19
CA MET A 65 -6.26 -3.92 0.19
C MET A 65 -7.36 -3.92 -0.90
N ARG A 66 -7.00 -4.25 -2.15
CA ARG A 66 -7.96 -4.27 -3.27
C ARG A 66 -9.11 -5.26 -3.03
N ARG A 67 -8.83 -6.42 -2.42
CA ARG A 67 -9.87 -7.37 -2.01
C ARG A 67 -10.80 -6.78 -0.96
N THR A 68 -10.23 -6.11 0.05
CA THR A 68 -11.00 -5.43 1.11
C THR A 68 -11.90 -4.32 0.57
N LEU A 69 -11.48 -3.63 -0.49
CA LEU A 69 -12.27 -2.59 -1.15
C LEU A 69 -13.43 -3.12 -2.00
N THR A 70 -13.45 -4.41 -2.35
CA THR A 70 -14.44 -5.00 -3.27
C THR A 70 -15.90 -4.64 -2.92
N PRO A 71 -16.37 -4.71 -1.66
CA PRO A 71 -17.75 -4.39 -1.31
C PRO A 71 -18.12 -2.90 -1.49
N PHE A 72 -17.12 -2.02 -1.53
CA PHE A 72 -17.29 -0.57 -1.66
C PHE A 72 -17.15 -0.09 -3.10
N ARG A 73 -16.64 -0.93 -4.01
CA ARG A 73 -16.56 -0.63 -5.44
C ARG A 73 -17.96 -0.50 -6.03
N GLY A 74 -18.12 0.42 -6.99
CA GLY A 74 -19.39 0.65 -7.67
C GLY A 74 -20.41 1.48 -6.88
N ARG A 75 -20.10 1.89 -5.63
CA ARG A 75 -20.96 2.76 -4.81
C ARG A 75 -20.81 4.25 -5.09
N GLY A 76 -20.06 4.64 -6.12
CA GLY A 76 -19.79 6.06 -6.45
C GLY A 76 -18.88 6.80 -5.48
N ILE A 77 -18.17 6.09 -4.58
CA ILE A 77 -17.25 6.70 -3.62
C ILE A 77 -15.94 7.04 -4.35
N SER A 78 -15.65 8.33 -4.54
CA SER A 78 -14.47 8.81 -5.27
C SER A 78 -13.18 8.31 -4.65
N ALA A 79 -13.03 8.42 -3.32
CA ALA A 79 -11.83 7.97 -2.61
C ALA A 79 -11.48 6.49 -2.85
N VAL A 80 -12.49 5.61 -2.97
CA VAL A 80 -12.29 4.19 -3.27
C VAL A 80 -11.86 3.99 -4.72
N THR A 81 -12.41 4.78 -5.64
CA THR A 81 -12.10 4.72 -7.07
C THR A 81 -10.67 5.18 -7.33
N ASP A 82 -10.28 6.33 -6.77
CA ASP A 82 -8.94 6.89 -6.88
C ASP A 82 -7.90 5.97 -6.26
N LEU A 83 -8.22 5.38 -5.10
CA LEU A 83 -7.35 4.43 -4.43
C LEU A 83 -7.16 3.15 -5.26
N ASP A 84 -8.21 2.61 -5.87
CA ASP A 84 -8.08 1.42 -6.73
C ASP A 84 -7.28 1.71 -8.00
N ALA A 85 -7.40 2.91 -8.58
CA ALA A 85 -6.59 3.33 -9.72
C ALA A 85 -5.10 3.35 -9.35
N ARG A 86 -4.74 4.04 -8.27
CA ARG A 86 -3.36 4.06 -7.72
C ARG A 86 -2.83 2.67 -7.41
N ALA A 87 -3.66 1.79 -6.86
CA ALA A 87 -3.29 0.42 -6.55
C ALA A 87 -2.87 -0.37 -7.80
N ARG A 88 -3.58 -0.17 -8.92
CA ARG A 88 -3.23 -0.82 -10.20
C ARG A 88 -1.90 -0.33 -10.73
N GLU A 89 -1.62 0.96 -10.62
CA GLU A 89 -0.33 1.53 -11.01
C GLU A 89 0.82 0.96 -10.17
N VAL A 90 0.64 0.86 -8.85
CA VAL A 90 1.64 0.24 -7.96
C VAL A 90 1.85 -1.23 -8.33
N LEU A 91 0.79 -2.00 -8.58
CA LEU A 91 0.91 -3.41 -8.98
C LEU A 91 1.62 -3.62 -10.32
N ALA A 92 1.58 -2.63 -11.23
CA ALA A 92 2.32 -2.65 -12.47
C ALA A 92 3.83 -2.37 -12.26
N ARG A 93 4.20 -1.68 -11.18
CA ARG A 93 5.59 -1.31 -10.84
C ARG A 93 6.26 -2.28 -9.86
N VAL A 94 5.48 -2.92 -8.99
CA VAL A 94 5.97 -3.85 -7.95
C VAL A 94 5.90 -5.29 -8.47
N GLY A 95 7.08 -5.82 -8.84
CA GLY A 95 7.32 -7.17 -9.36
C GLY A 95 8.31 -7.95 -8.49
#